data_AF-A0A7S0XLS5-F1
#
_entry.id   AF-A0A7S0XLS5-F1
#
_cell.length_a   1.000
_cell.length_b   1.000
_cell.length_c   1.000
_cell.angle_alpha   90.00
_cell.angle_beta   90.00
_cell.angle_gamma   90.00
#
_symmetry.space_group_name_H-M   'P 1'
#
loop_
_entity.id
_entity.type
_entity.pdbx_description
1 polymer ?
#
loop_
_entity_poly.entity_id
_entity_poly.type
_entity_poly.pdbx_seq_one_letter_code
_entity_poly.pdbx_strand_id
1 'polypeptide(L)'
;ALQSPEECLPIASEFANVEAALGELQRARAVMKHAAQVADPRTAHGEQFWNEWHQLELEHGSEDTFRDMLRMKRAISTHFSQAYMLMPGAARAAAMLARNADLQRRIE
;
A
#
# COMPACT_ATOMS: atom_id res chain seq x y z
N ALA A 1 -20.41 -3.77 -2.99
CA ALA A 1 -19.62 -4.18 -1.82
C ALA A 1 -18.19 -4.41 -2.30
N LEU A 2 -17.18 -4.00 -1.52
CA LEU A 2 -15.77 -4.21 -1.87
C LEU A 2 -15.51 -5.71 -2.05
N GLN A 3 -14.93 -6.10 -3.17
CA GLN A 3 -14.73 -7.50 -3.55
C GLN A 3 -13.38 -8.03 -3.04
N SER A 4 -12.41 -7.15 -2.80
CA SER A 4 -11.12 -7.49 -2.19
C SER A 4 -10.63 -6.41 -1.21
N PRO A 5 -9.79 -6.77 -0.22
CA PRO A 5 -9.29 -5.81 0.78
C PRO A 5 -8.47 -4.66 0.19
N GLU A 6 -7.86 -4.86 -0.97
CA GLU A 6 -7.01 -3.89 -1.67
C GLU A 6 -7.79 -2.78 -2.37
N GLU A 7 -9.09 -2.99 -2.65
CA GLU A 7 -9.96 -1.97 -3.25
C GLU A 7 -10.20 -0.77 -2.34
N CYS A 8 -9.90 -0.86 -1.04
CA CYS A 8 -10.00 0.29 -0.14
C CYS A 8 -8.81 1.24 -0.25
N LEU A 9 -7.71 0.83 -0.89
CA LEU A 9 -6.48 1.63 -0.98
C LEU A 9 -6.69 2.96 -1.73
N PRO A 10 -7.32 2.99 -2.92
CA PRO A 10 -7.59 4.25 -3.62
C PRO A 10 -8.47 5.19 -2.79
N ILE A 11 -9.50 4.66 -2.13
CA ILE A 11 -10.41 5.43 -1.28
C ILE A 11 -9.65 6.04 -0.09
N ALA A 12 -8.75 5.27 0.53
CA ALA A 12 -7.94 5.74 1.64
C ALA A 12 -6.96 6.84 1.22
N SER A 13 -6.35 6.72 0.04
CA SER A 13 -5.48 7.75 -0.54
C SER A 13 -6.22 9.04 -0.85
N GLU A 14 -7.38 8.96 -1.49
CA GLU A 14 -8.23 10.13 -1.75
C GLU A 14 -8.64 10.82 -0.45
N PHE A 15 -9.04 10.04 0.56
CA PHE A 15 -9.39 10.58 1.87
C PHE A 15 -8.20 11.24 2.56
N ALA A 16 -7.01 10.64 2.50
CA ALA A 16 -5.79 11.25 3.04
C ALA A 16 -5.44 12.57 2.34
N ASN A 17 -5.65 12.67 1.04
CA ASN A 17 -5.45 13.91 0.28
C ASN A 17 -6.42 15.01 0.70
N VAL A 18 -7.69 14.67 0.97
CA VAL A 18 -8.67 15.63 1.51
C VAL A 18 -8.24 16.14 2.88
N GLU A 19 -7.81 15.26 3.79
CA GLU A 19 -7.31 15.67 5.10
C GLU A 19 -6.07 16.55 5.01
N ALA A 20 -5.16 16.26 4.07
CA ALA A 20 -3.98 17.08 3.82
C ALA A 20 -4.35 18.47 3.28
N ALA A 21 -5.32 18.54 2.35
CA ALA A 21 -5.82 19.81 1.83
C ALA A 21 -6.50 20.68 2.90
N LEU A 22 -7.06 20.07 3.95
CA LEU A 22 -7.60 20.76 5.12
C LEU A 22 -6.53 21.15 6.15
N GLY A 23 -5.26 20.80 5.93
CA GLY A 23 -4.15 21.04 6.85
C GLY A 23 -4.03 19.99 7.97
N GLU A 24 -4.91 18.99 8.01
CA GLU A 24 -4.96 17.94 9.04
C GLU A 24 -3.99 16.78 8.73
N LEU A 25 -2.71 17.09 8.58
CA LEU A 25 -1.68 16.14 8.14
C LEU A 25 -1.53 14.91 9.06
N GLN A 26 -1.78 15.06 10.36
CA GLN A 26 -1.71 13.92 11.29
C GLN A 26 -2.86 12.92 11.05
N ARG A 27 -4.04 13.41 10.67
CA ARG A 27 -5.18 12.56 10.30
C ARG A 27 -4.93 11.87 8.97
N ALA A 28 -4.41 12.60 7.98
CA ALA A 28 -3.96 12.02 6.70
C ALA A 28 -2.99 10.85 6.93
N ARG A 29 -1.94 11.07 7.73
CA ARG A 29 -0.96 10.01 8.06
C ARG A 29 -1.59 8.85 8.83
N ALA A 30 -2.53 9.10 9.75
CA ALA A 30 -3.20 8.04 10.48
C ALA A 30 -4.01 7.12 9.55
N VAL A 31 -4.70 7.70 8.56
CA VAL A 31 -5.43 6.96 7.53
C VAL A 31 -4.47 6.12 6.70
N MET A 32 -3.38 6.72 6.20
CA MET A 32 -2.39 5.98 5.41
C MET A 32 -1.74 4.85 6.21
N LYS A 33 -1.39 5.07 7.48
CA LYS A 33 -0.88 4.01 8.36
C LYS A 33 -1.85 2.85 8.52
N HIS A 34 -3.16 3.13 8.56
CA HIS A 34 -4.17 2.08 8.66
C HIS A 34 -4.32 1.32 7.33
N ALA A 35 -4.42 2.03 6.21
CA ALA A 35 -4.52 1.45 4.88
C ALA A 35 -3.28 0.62 4.50
N ALA A 36 -2.10 1.00 4.99
CA ALA A 36 -0.86 0.29 4.74
C ALA A 36 -0.87 -1.19 5.17
N GLN A 37 -1.75 -1.57 6.10
CA GLN A 37 -1.88 -2.97 6.55
C GLN A 37 -2.30 -3.92 5.43
N VAL A 38 -3.01 -3.41 4.41
CA VAL A 38 -3.45 -4.19 3.24
C VAL A 38 -2.70 -3.82 1.96
N ALA A 39 -1.75 -2.87 2.04
CA ALA A 39 -0.97 -2.39 0.90
C ALA A 39 0.30 -3.23 0.64
N ASP A 40 0.17 -4.39 -0.01
CA ASP A 40 1.36 -5.16 -0.45
C ASP A 40 2.15 -4.36 -1.51
N PRO A 41 3.41 -3.95 -1.24
CA PRO A 41 4.20 -3.15 -2.18
C PRO A 41 4.47 -3.81 -3.54
N ARG A 42 4.17 -5.11 -3.69
CA ARG A 42 4.39 -5.89 -4.92
C ARG A 42 3.14 -5.95 -5.82
N THR A 43 2.01 -5.48 -5.32
CA THR A 43 0.74 -5.36 -6.07
C THR A 43 0.65 -3.99 -6.73
N ALA A 44 -0.14 -3.88 -7.80
CA ALA A 44 -0.31 -2.60 -8.50
C ALA A 44 -0.95 -1.53 -7.61
N HIS A 45 -2.02 -1.88 -6.89
CA HIS A 45 -2.68 -0.96 -5.96
C HIS A 45 -1.78 -0.55 -4.80
N GLY A 46 -1.02 -1.50 -4.24
CA GLY A 46 -0.06 -1.19 -3.19
C GLY A 46 1.06 -0.26 -3.69
N GLU A 47 1.61 -0.49 -4.88
CA GLU A 47 2.61 0.39 -5.48
C GLU A 47 2.10 1.83 -5.63
N GLN A 48 0.89 2.02 -6.16
CA GLN A 48 0.24 3.33 -6.28
C GLN A 48 0.08 4.00 -4.91
N PHE A 49 -0.47 3.30 -3.93
CA PHE A 49 -0.63 3.79 -2.57
C PHE A 49 0.69 4.28 -1.94
N TRP A 50 1.75 3.49 -2.06
CA TRP A 50 3.07 3.88 -1.52
C TRP A 50 3.69 5.07 -2.25
N ASN A 51 3.39 5.24 -3.54
CA ASN A 51 3.83 6.40 -4.31
C ASN A 51 3.07 7.66 -3.88
N GLU A 52 1.78 7.58 -3.60
CA GLU A 52 0.99 8.70 -3.09
C GLU A 52 1.43 9.11 -1.69
N TRP A 53 1.68 8.14 -0.79
CA TRP A 53 2.23 8.46 0.54
C TRP A 53 3.62 9.09 0.43
N HIS A 54 4.42 8.60 -0.51
CA HIS A 54 5.71 9.21 -0.80
C HIS A 54 5.57 10.68 -1.22
N GLN A 55 4.63 11.02 -2.12
CA GLN A 55 4.37 12.42 -2.48
C GLN A 55 3.87 13.25 -1.29
N LEU A 56 2.96 12.71 -0.47
CA LEU A 56 2.47 13.39 0.72
C LEU A 56 3.63 13.82 1.65
N GLU A 57 4.58 12.92 1.92
CA GLU A 57 5.72 13.23 2.80
C GLU A 57 6.77 14.11 2.12
N LEU A 58 6.88 14.11 0.78
CA LEU A 58 7.74 15.07 0.07
C LEU A 58 7.19 16.50 0.17
N GLU A 59 5.87 16.66 0.05
CA GLU A 59 5.22 17.98 0.04
C GLU A 59 5.03 18.55 1.44
N HIS A 60 4.65 17.71 2.41
CA HIS A 60 4.18 18.14 3.72
C HIS A 60 4.91 17.47 4.90
N GLY A 61 5.92 16.65 4.62
CA GLY A 61 6.65 15.86 5.62
C GLY A 61 7.91 16.52 6.14
N SER A 62 8.45 15.92 7.20
CA SER A 62 9.82 16.13 7.65
C SER A 62 10.64 14.89 7.35
N GLU A 63 11.96 14.97 7.52
CA GLU A 63 12.84 13.81 7.35
C GLU A 63 12.41 12.63 8.25
N ASP A 64 11.97 12.92 9.48
CA ASP A 64 11.55 11.88 10.42
C ASP A 64 10.23 11.21 10.00
N THR A 65 9.23 11.96 9.54
CA THR A 65 7.96 11.37 9.08
C THR A 65 8.16 10.55 7.81
N PHE A 66 9.04 11.02 6.92
CA PHE A 66 9.43 10.29 5.73
C PHE A 66 10.16 8.99 6.07
N ARG A 67 11.12 9.02 7.00
CA ARG A 67 11.80 7.80 7.48
C ARG A 67 10.81 6.83 8.11
N ASP A 68 9.82 7.31 8.86
CA ASP A 68 8.78 6.47 9.45
C ASP A 68 7.92 5.78 8.40
N MET A 69 7.54 6.48 7.32
CA MET A 69 6.86 5.88 6.17
C MET A 69 7.71 4.76 5.55
N LEU A 70 9.01 5.00 5.30
CA LEU A 70 9.90 3.97 4.76
C LEU A 70 10.05 2.76 5.68
N ARG A 71 10.11 2.97 7.01
CA ARG A 71 10.12 1.88 8.00
C ARG A 71 8.84 1.05 7.91
N MET A 72 7.69 1.70 7.81
CA MET A 72 6.42 1.01 7.66
C MET A 72 6.36 0.21 6.36
N LYS A 73 6.77 0.79 5.22
CA LYS A 73 6.84 0.08 3.93
C LYS A 73 7.68 -1.18 4.01
N ARG A 74 8.84 -1.12 4.67
CA ARG A 74 9.71 -2.28 4.88
C ARG A 74 9.05 -3.32 5.78
N ALA A 75 8.45 -2.92 6.90
CA ALA A 75 7.78 -3.82 7.82
C ALA A 75 6.63 -4.58 7.12
N ILE A 76 5.81 -3.87 6.35
CA ILE A 76 4.72 -4.45 5.56
C ILE A 76 5.25 -5.41 4.48
N SER A 77 6.31 -5.02 3.75
CA SER A 77 6.97 -5.90 2.77
C SER A 77 7.46 -7.22 3.39
N THR A 78 8.09 -7.14 4.56
CA THR A 78 8.53 -8.31 5.32
C THR A 78 7.34 -9.15 5.79
N HIS A 79 6.28 -8.54 6.30
CA HIS A 79 5.06 -9.22 6.73
C HIS A 79 4.42 -10.03 5.58
N PHE A 80 4.22 -9.41 4.42
CA PHE A 80 3.67 -10.11 3.24
C PHE A 80 4.61 -11.18 2.67
N SER A 81 5.93 -10.98 2.77
CA SER A 81 6.91 -12.00 2.37
C SER A 81 6.88 -13.21 3.30
N GLN A 82 6.77 -12.99 4.61
CA GLN A 82 6.60 -14.07 5.59
C GLN A 82 5.29 -14.81 5.35
N ALA A 83 4.17 -14.10 5.22
CA ALA A 83 2.87 -14.70 4.93
C ALA A 83 2.91 -15.58 3.66
N TYR A 84 3.58 -15.11 2.61
CA TYR A 84 3.78 -15.89 1.38
C TYR A 84 4.63 -17.16 1.61
N MET A 85 5.67 -17.09 2.44
CA MET A 85 6.51 -18.26 2.75
C MET A 85 5.75 -19.32 3.56
N LEU A 86 4.88 -18.91 4.49
CA LEU A 86 4.06 -19.81 5.32
C LEU A 86 2.86 -20.41 4.57
N MET A 87 2.44 -19.87 3.42
CA MET A 87 1.33 -20.44 2.64
C MET A 87 1.65 -21.86 2.13
N PRO A 88 0.65 -22.77 2.05
CA PRO A 88 0.79 -24.07 1.39
C PRO A 88 1.23 -23.94 -0.08
N GLY A 89 1.99 -24.91 -0.57
CA GLY A 89 2.58 -24.86 -1.92
C GLY A 89 1.59 -24.61 -3.06
N ALA A 90 0.40 -25.23 -3.01
CA ALA A 90 -0.65 -25.01 -4.00
C ALA A 90 -1.18 -23.57 -3.99
N ALA A 91 -1.36 -22.98 -2.81
CA ALA A 91 -1.81 -21.59 -2.66
C ALA A 91 -0.75 -20.59 -3.16
N ARG A 92 0.53 -20.86 -2.90
CA ARG A 92 1.65 -20.05 -3.43
C ARG A 92 1.72 -20.07 -4.95
N ALA A 93 1.53 -21.23 -5.58
CA ALA A 93 1.49 -21.34 -7.04
C ALA A 93 0.31 -20.57 -7.63
N ALA A 94 -0.88 -20.64 -7.02
CA ALA A 94 -2.04 -19.87 -7.43
C ALA A 94 -1.80 -18.35 -7.33
N ALA A 95 -1.22 -17.88 -6.22
CA ALA A 95 -0.88 -16.47 -6.03
C ALA A 95 0.16 -15.97 -7.07
N MET A 96 1.14 -16.81 -7.43
CA MET A 96 2.12 -16.48 -8.48
C MET A 96 1.47 -16.33 -9.86
N LEU A 97 0.53 -17.22 -10.20
CA LEU A 97 -0.21 -17.14 -11.47
C LEU A 97 -1.12 -15.91 -11.54
N ALA A 98 -1.85 -15.61 -10.47
CA ALA A 98 -2.67 -14.41 -10.37
C ALA A 98 -1.85 -13.14 -10.62
N ARG A 99 -0.67 -13.06 -9.99
CA ARG A 99 0.26 -11.94 -10.19
C ARG A 99 0.76 -11.84 -11.64
N ASN A 100 1.09 -12.95 -12.28
CA ASN A 100 1.54 -12.94 -13.68
C ASN A 100 0.43 -12.45 -14.62
N ALA A 101 -0.82 -12.85 -14.38
CA ALA A 101 -1.96 -12.38 -15.15
C ALA A 101 -2.20 -10.87 -15.01
N ASP A 102 -2.08 -10.32 -13.79
CA ASP A 102 -2.19 -8.87 -13.57
C ASP A 102 -1.07 -8.08 -14.26
N LEU A 103 0.15 -8.63 -14.34
CA LEU A 103 1.25 -8.01 -15.08
C LEU A 103 0.98 -8.02 -16.60
N GLN A 104 0.43 -9.11 -17.13
CA GLN A 104 0.08 -9.20 -18.55
C GLN A 104 -0.99 -8.18 -18.94
N ARG A 105 -2.03 -8.01 -18.12
CA ARG A 105 -3.08 -6.98 -18.35
C ARG A 105 -2.55 -5.54 -18.39
N ARG A 106 -1.35 -5.27 -17.88
CA ARG A 106 -0.74 -3.92 -17.90
C ARG A 106 0.15 -3.68 -19.12
N ILE A 107 0.54 -4.73 -19.83
CA ILE A 107 1.39 -4.66 -21.03
C ILE A 107 0.53 -4.47 -22.29
N GLU A 108 -0.70 -4.98 -22.27
CA GLU A 108 -1.74 -4.77 -23.28
C GLU A 108 -2.46 -3.43 -23.10
#